data_AF-A0AAV2F2U9-F1
#
_entry.id   AF-A0AAV2F2U9-F1
#
_cell.length_a   1.000
_cell.length_b   1.000
_cell.length_c   1.000
_cell.angle_alpha   90.00
_cell.angle_beta   90.00
_cell.angle_gamma   90.00
#
_symmetry.space_group_name_H-M   'P 1'
#
loop_
_entity.id
_entity.type
_entity.pdbx_description
1 polymer ?
#
loop_
_entity_poly.entity_id
_entity_poly.type
_entity_poly.pdbx_seq_one_letter_code
_entity_poly.pdbx_strand_id
1 'polypeptide(L)'
;MMKLSTRFLQQLHSTRNTSLGKSAVTGDALLRLQSPISTAAAGNADNFARDRIYAPFSVFKGKAALSVEPVLPTFTKIGAGALKVGRSGTMMMTFVPAIGERKYDFERKQKFALSATEVGSLISMGPKDSSDFFHDPSLKSSNAGQVRKSLSIKPHADGSGYFISLTVVNNILQTNDRVTVPVTTAEFAVLKTACSFALPHIMGWDRLTSPQAKDAEHPAKLKLQRELEWDK
;
A
#
# COMPACT_ATOMS: atom_id res chain seq x y z
N MET A 1 -20.11 -33.06 47.81
CA MET A 1 -19.17 -34.21 47.78
C MET A 1 -19.99 -35.49 47.82
N MET A 2 -20.02 -36.26 46.73
CA MET A 2 -20.43 -37.67 46.76
C MET A 2 -19.92 -38.32 45.46
N LYS A 3 -18.96 -39.24 45.62
CA LYS A 3 -18.48 -40.15 44.58
C LYS A 3 -19.30 -41.43 44.70
N LEU A 4 -19.77 -41.98 43.58
CA LEU A 4 -20.03 -43.43 43.48
C LEU A 4 -19.62 -43.94 42.09
N SER A 5 -18.65 -44.84 42.15
CA SER A 5 -18.19 -45.77 41.13
C SER A 5 -19.17 -46.96 41.08
N THR A 6 -19.32 -47.63 39.93
CA THR A 6 -18.82 -48.99 39.65
C THR A 6 -19.53 -49.60 38.43
N ARG A 7 -18.73 -50.27 37.59
CA ARG A 7 -19.06 -51.02 36.39
C ARG A 7 -19.83 -52.31 36.71
N PHE A 8 -20.64 -52.82 35.77
CA PHE A 8 -20.74 -54.28 35.55
C PHE A 8 -21.17 -54.63 34.12
N LEU A 9 -20.68 -55.79 33.67
CA LEU A 9 -20.65 -56.40 32.33
C LEU A 9 -21.93 -57.18 31.95
N GLN A 10 -22.19 -57.33 30.65
CA GLN A 10 -22.57 -58.59 29.95
C GLN A 10 -22.71 -58.29 28.43
N GLN A 11 -21.78 -58.67 27.54
CA GLN A 11 -21.41 -59.99 26.99
C GLN A 11 -22.27 -60.41 25.77
N LEU A 12 -21.62 -60.31 24.60
CA LEU A 12 -22.01 -60.75 23.26
C LEU A 12 -21.82 -62.27 23.09
N HIS A 13 -22.59 -62.89 22.19
CA HIS A 13 -22.13 -63.97 21.30
C HIS A 13 -22.96 -63.99 20.01
N SER A 14 -22.31 -63.85 18.84
CA SER A 14 -22.37 -64.86 17.77
C SER A 14 -21.33 -64.57 16.66
N THR A 15 -20.76 -65.68 16.19
CA THR A 15 -19.68 -66.03 15.24
C THR A 15 -19.80 -65.46 13.82
N ARG A 16 -18.84 -65.55 12.86
CA ARG A 16 -17.38 -65.75 12.70
C ARG A 16 -17.18 -66.03 11.19
N ASN A 17 -16.24 -65.37 10.50
CA ASN A 17 -15.35 -65.91 9.43
C ASN A 17 -14.70 -64.78 8.60
N THR A 18 -13.39 -64.52 8.79
CA THR A 18 -12.23 -64.94 7.98
C THR A 18 -12.18 -64.25 6.60
N SER A 19 -11.12 -63.54 6.17
CA SER A 19 -9.69 -63.84 6.29
C SER A 19 -8.77 -62.67 5.84
N LEU A 20 -7.57 -62.61 6.45
CA LEU A 20 -6.28 -61.97 6.08
C LEU A 20 -6.28 -60.48 5.66
N GLY A 21 -5.61 -59.51 6.33
CA GLY A 21 -4.32 -59.51 7.03
C GLY A 21 -3.26 -58.85 6.12
N LYS A 22 -2.77 -57.61 6.35
CA LYS A 22 -1.85 -57.21 7.43
C LYS A 22 -1.83 -55.68 7.69
N SER A 23 -1.89 -55.34 8.99
CA SER A 23 -1.22 -54.29 9.81
C SER A 23 -0.98 -52.87 9.26
N ALA A 24 -1.57 -51.81 9.85
CA ALA A 24 -1.14 -51.03 11.04
C ALA A 24 -0.06 -49.97 10.66
N VAL A 25 -0.15 -48.67 10.94
CA VAL A 25 -0.29 -47.98 12.24
C VAL A 25 -0.70 -46.52 12.00
N THR A 26 -1.39 -45.96 12.99
CA THR A 26 -1.79 -44.58 13.27
C THR A 26 -0.80 -43.45 12.96
N GLY A 27 -1.36 -42.31 12.53
CA GLY A 27 -1.01 -40.95 13.00
C GLY A 27 0.33 -40.37 12.54
N ASP A 28 0.30 -39.48 11.55
CA ASP A 28 0.55 -38.06 11.81
C ASP A 28 0.43 -37.24 10.54
N ALA A 29 -0.21 -36.09 10.69
CA ALA A 29 -0.34 -35.07 9.67
C ALA A 29 1.05 -34.48 9.36
N LEU A 30 1.51 -34.67 8.12
CA LEU A 30 2.68 -33.95 7.62
C LEU A 30 2.36 -33.43 6.22
N LEU A 31 1.70 -32.27 6.20
CA LEU A 31 1.57 -31.42 5.02
C LEU A 31 2.98 -30.97 4.61
N ARG A 32 3.61 -31.71 3.70
CA ARG A 32 4.79 -31.23 2.97
C ARG A 32 4.37 -30.13 2.00
N LEU A 33 4.37 -28.88 2.47
CA LEU A 33 4.54 -27.74 1.56
C LEU A 33 5.95 -27.80 1.00
N GLN A 34 6.10 -28.35 -0.20
CA GLN A 34 7.27 -28.07 -1.02
C GLN A 34 7.07 -26.68 -1.61
N SER A 35 7.75 -25.69 -1.03
CA SER A 35 7.95 -24.40 -1.66
C SER A 35 8.80 -24.59 -2.92
N PRO A 36 8.35 -24.16 -4.11
CA PRO A 36 9.27 -23.99 -5.22
C PRO A 36 10.17 -22.80 -4.85
N ILE A 37 11.46 -23.08 -4.66
CA ILE A 37 12.51 -22.07 -4.69
C ILE A 37 12.42 -21.41 -6.07
N SER A 38 11.83 -20.20 -6.13
CA SER A 38 11.84 -19.38 -7.35
C SER A 38 13.28 -19.06 -7.68
N THR A 39 13.86 -19.87 -8.54
CA THR A 39 15.07 -19.51 -9.27
C THR A 39 14.63 -18.39 -10.20
N ALA A 40 15.18 -17.19 -10.04
CA ALA A 40 14.97 -16.11 -10.99
C ALA A 40 15.55 -16.56 -12.34
N ALA A 41 14.72 -17.22 -13.15
CA ALA A 41 14.98 -17.37 -14.56
C ALA A 41 15.03 -15.95 -15.12
N ALA A 42 16.16 -15.59 -15.74
CA ALA A 42 16.30 -14.40 -16.56
C ALA A 42 15.34 -14.53 -17.77
N GLY A 43 14.06 -14.30 -17.51
CA GLY A 43 13.00 -14.27 -18.50
C GLY A 43 12.92 -12.86 -19.07
N ASN A 44 13.44 -12.68 -20.28
CA ASN A 44 13.13 -11.61 -21.23
C ASN A 44 12.67 -10.27 -20.62
N ALA A 45 13.62 -9.50 -20.08
CA ALA A 45 13.38 -8.17 -19.49
C ALA A 45 12.95 -7.10 -20.51
N ASP A 46 12.94 -7.41 -21.81
CA ASP A 46 12.75 -6.42 -22.88
C ASP A 46 11.29 -6.01 -23.16
N ASN A 47 10.28 -6.77 -22.69
CA ASN A 47 8.88 -6.47 -23.01
C ASN A 47 8.13 -5.65 -21.94
N PHE A 48 8.63 -5.54 -20.71
CA PHE A 48 7.98 -4.73 -19.66
C PHE A 48 8.27 -3.23 -19.79
N ALA A 49 9.23 -2.82 -20.62
CA ALA A 49 9.66 -1.42 -20.72
C ALA A 49 8.57 -0.47 -21.25
N ARG A 50 7.48 -0.99 -21.85
CA ARG A 50 6.36 -0.21 -22.38
C ARG A 50 5.01 -0.49 -21.71
N ASP A 51 4.93 -1.52 -20.89
CA ASP A 51 3.67 -1.92 -20.28
C ASP A 51 3.35 -1.05 -19.06
N ARG A 52 2.08 -0.64 -18.97
CA ARG A 52 1.60 0.10 -17.81
C ARG A 52 1.31 -0.88 -16.68
N ILE A 53 2.14 -0.84 -15.65
CA ILE A 53 1.99 -1.69 -14.47
C ILE A 53 1.18 -0.93 -13.41
N TYR A 54 0.17 -1.60 -12.85
CA TYR A 54 -0.63 -1.10 -11.73
C TYR A 54 -0.39 -2.00 -10.51
N ALA A 55 0.14 -1.43 -9.43
CA ALA A 55 0.53 -2.19 -8.24
C ALA A 55 0.18 -1.44 -6.94
N PRO A 56 -1.13 -1.25 -6.64
CA PRO A 56 -1.55 -0.57 -5.43
C PRO A 56 -1.37 -1.45 -4.18
N PHE A 57 -0.82 -0.88 -3.11
CA PHE A 57 -0.91 -1.48 -1.78
C PHE A 57 -2.33 -1.27 -1.23
N SER A 58 -3.03 -2.34 -0.85
CA SER A 58 -4.44 -2.26 -0.44
C SER A 58 -4.70 -2.91 0.91
N VAL A 59 -5.51 -2.23 1.73
CA VAL A 59 -5.98 -2.66 3.05
C VAL A 59 -7.50 -2.78 3.01
N PHE A 60 -8.02 -3.96 3.32
CA PHE A 60 -9.45 -4.27 3.30
C PHE A 60 -9.98 -4.47 4.73
N LYS A 61 -10.97 -3.67 5.14
CA LYS A 61 -11.61 -3.76 6.47
C LYS A 61 -13.12 -3.85 6.33
N GLY A 62 -13.81 -4.10 7.45
CA GLY A 62 -15.25 -4.39 7.45
C GLY A 62 -16.15 -3.29 6.89
N LYS A 63 -15.75 -2.01 7.04
CA LYS A 63 -16.56 -0.86 6.59
C LYS A 63 -16.03 -0.14 5.35
N ALA A 64 -14.76 -0.34 5.01
CA ALA A 64 -14.11 0.33 3.89
C ALA A 64 -12.78 -0.34 3.52
N ALA A 65 -12.30 -0.05 2.34
CA ALA A 65 -10.96 -0.36 1.86
C ALA A 65 -10.18 0.93 1.59
N LEU A 66 -8.85 0.84 1.74
CA LEU A 66 -7.89 1.86 1.37
C LEU A 66 -6.90 1.25 0.39
N SER A 67 -6.66 1.90 -0.75
CA SER A 67 -5.52 1.59 -1.61
C SER A 67 -4.61 2.81 -1.77
N VAL A 68 -3.31 2.55 -1.91
CA VAL A 68 -2.26 3.56 -2.06
C VAL A 68 -1.35 3.17 -3.21
N GLU A 69 -1.14 4.07 -4.17
CA GLU A 69 -0.27 3.86 -5.33
C GLU A 69 0.48 5.15 -5.72
N PRO A 70 1.72 5.04 -6.23
CA PRO A 70 2.44 6.20 -6.77
C PRO A 70 1.86 6.63 -8.11
N VAL A 71 1.70 7.94 -8.28
CA VAL A 71 1.43 8.60 -9.56
C VAL A 71 2.69 9.33 -9.97
N LEU A 72 3.35 8.84 -11.03
CA LEU A 72 4.63 9.39 -11.47
C LEU A 72 4.52 10.84 -11.99
N PRO A 73 5.60 11.62 -11.90
CA PRO A 73 5.66 12.95 -12.47
C PRO A 73 5.55 12.90 -14.00
N THR A 74 5.18 14.03 -14.59
CA THR A 74 5.32 14.24 -16.03
C THR A 74 6.55 15.08 -16.32
N PHE A 75 7.11 14.92 -17.52
CA PHE A 75 8.26 15.67 -17.99
C PHE A 75 7.91 16.48 -19.23
N THR A 76 8.42 17.70 -19.30
CA THR A 76 8.35 18.56 -20.47
C THR A 76 9.73 18.66 -21.10
N LYS A 77 9.79 18.63 -22.44
CA LYS A 77 11.03 18.87 -23.17
C LYS A 77 11.37 20.35 -23.08
N ILE A 78 12.59 20.65 -22.68
CA ILE A 78 13.20 21.97 -22.78
C ILE A 78 14.21 21.95 -23.95
N GLY A 79 14.66 23.13 -24.39
CA GLY A 79 15.60 23.25 -25.51
C GLY A 79 16.82 22.33 -25.37
N ALA A 80 17.41 21.93 -26.50
CA ALA A 80 18.53 20.98 -26.59
C ALA A 80 18.24 19.54 -26.11
N GLY A 81 16.98 19.12 -26.08
CA GLY A 81 16.60 17.72 -25.81
C GLY A 81 16.59 17.33 -24.33
N ALA A 82 16.83 18.29 -23.43
CA ALA A 82 16.73 18.08 -21.99
C ALA A 82 15.26 17.97 -21.54
N LEU A 83 15.05 17.34 -20.38
CA LEU A 83 13.74 17.16 -19.75
C LEU A 83 13.68 17.91 -18.43
N LYS A 84 12.58 18.61 -18.19
CA LYS A 84 12.24 19.22 -16.90
C LYS A 84 10.97 18.59 -16.35
N VAL A 85 10.87 18.44 -15.03
CA VAL A 85 9.61 18.02 -14.40
C VAL A 85 8.54 19.08 -14.69
N GLY A 86 7.45 18.67 -15.33
CA GLY A 86 6.30 19.52 -15.67
C GLY A 86 5.24 19.51 -14.57
N ARG A 87 4.80 18.31 -14.18
CA ARG A 87 3.91 18.07 -13.03
C ARG A 87 4.61 17.12 -12.07
N SER A 88 4.70 17.50 -10.80
CA SER A 88 5.18 16.60 -9.75
C SER A 88 4.32 15.35 -9.65
N GLY A 89 4.92 14.24 -9.25
CA GLY A 89 4.19 13.04 -8.87
C GLY A 89 3.53 13.18 -7.50
N THR A 90 2.68 12.22 -7.16
CA THR A 90 1.95 12.16 -5.89
C THR A 90 1.79 10.72 -5.43
N MET A 91 1.49 10.50 -4.14
CA MET A 91 0.95 9.22 -3.67
C MET A 91 -0.57 9.32 -3.65
N MET A 92 -1.25 8.56 -4.52
CA MET A 92 -2.71 8.56 -4.60
C MET A 92 -3.29 7.58 -3.58
N MET A 93 -4.14 8.09 -2.70
CA MET A 93 -4.95 7.30 -1.77
C MET A 93 -6.37 7.20 -2.30
N THR A 94 -6.91 5.98 -2.38
CA THR A 94 -8.29 5.72 -2.78
C THR A 94 -9.03 5.00 -1.65
N PHE A 95 -10.12 5.60 -1.18
CA PHE A 95 -11.00 5.08 -0.14
C PHE A 95 -12.26 4.53 -0.79
N VAL A 96 -12.66 3.32 -0.44
CA VAL A 96 -13.82 2.65 -1.04
C VAL A 96 -14.74 2.14 0.08
N PRO A 97 -15.99 2.61 0.21
CA PRO A 97 -16.90 2.11 1.24
C PRO A 97 -17.32 0.67 0.97
N ALA A 98 -17.59 -0.09 2.04
CA ALA A 98 -18.14 -1.44 1.93
C ALA A 98 -19.65 -1.39 1.63
N ILE A 99 -20.13 -2.37 0.86
CA ILE A 99 -21.55 -2.60 0.56
C ILE A 99 -22.03 -3.98 1.02
N GLY A 100 -21.17 -4.73 1.70
CA GLY A 100 -21.46 -6.04 2.26
C GLY A 100 -20.18 -6.69 2.75
N GLU A 101 -20.31 -7.90 3.29
CA GLU A 101 -19.15 -8.67 3.72
C GLU A 101 -18.19 -8.90 2.55
N ARG A 102 -16.97 -8.33 2.67
CA ARG A 102 -15.91 -8.41 1.65
C ARG A 102 -16.32 -7.88 0.27
N LYS A 103 -17.31 -6.97 0.21
CA LYS A 103 -17.75 -6.29 -1.01
C LYS A 103 -17.62 -4.78 -0.85
N TYR A 104 -17.07 -4.13 -1.86
CA TYR A 104 -16.75 -2.70 -1.84
C TYR A 104 -17.30 -1.99 -3.07
N ASP A 105 -17.83 -0.78 -2.87
CA ASP A 105 -18.47 0.01 -3.92
C ASP A 105 -17.49 1.02 -4.53
N PHE A 106 -16.89 0.60 -5.66
CA PHE A 106 -15.92 1.40 -6.40
C PHE A 106 -16.52 2.61 -7.14
N GLU A 107 -17.84 2.68 -7.28
CA GLU A 107 -18.52 3.86 -7.84
C GLU A 107 -18.55 5.00 -6.82
N ARG A 108 -18.60 4.66 -5.52
CA ARG A 108 -18.56 5.62 -4.41
C ARG A 108 -17.16 5.87 -3.85
N LYS A 109 -16.11 5.52 -4.60
CA LYS A 109 -14.73 5.74 -4.16
C LYS A 109 -14.38 7.22 -4.04
N GLN A 110 -13.61 7.57 -3.02
CA GLN A 110 -13.06 8.90 -2.81
C GLN A 110 -11.54 8.89 -2.93
N LYS A 111 -10.97 9.95 -3.48
CA LYS A 111 -9.52 10.06 -3.71
C LYS A 111 -8.91 11.25 -2.98
N PHE A 112 -7.69 11.06 -2.49
CA PHE A 112 -6.84 12.09 -1.87
C PHE A 112 -5.39 11.87 -2.33
N ALA A 113 -4.73 12.90 -2.87
CA ALA A 113 -3.37 12.77 -3.39
C ALA A 113 -2.39 13.42 -2.40
N LEU A 114 -1.41 12.68 -1.91
CA LEU A 114 -0.34 13.25 -1.09
C LEU A 114 0.77 13.78 -2.00
N SER A 115 1.11 15.05 -1.84
CA SER A 115 2.32 15.65 -2.41
C SER A 115 3.57 15.07 -1.75
N ALA A 116 4.75 15.31 -2.34
CA ALA A 116 6.03 14.87 -1.77
C ALA A 116 6.24 15.36 -0.32
N THR A 117 5.79 16.59 -0.01
CA THR A 117 5.87 17.14 1.35
C THR A 117 4.95 16.43 2.32
N GLU A 118 3.70 16.16 1.93
CA GLU A 118 2.73 15.44 2.78
C GLU A 118 3.14 13.97 2.97
N VAL A 119 3.77 13.36 1.96
CA VAL A 119 4.45 12.07 2.09
C VAL A 119 5.56 12.17 3.14
N GLY A 120 6.36 13.24 3.10
CA GLY A 120 7.36 13.57 4.13
C GLY A 120 6.79 13.62 5.55
N SER A 121 5.63 14.24 5.73
CA SER A 121 4.92 14.25 7.01
C SER A 121 4.46 12.86 7.43
N LEU A 122 3.89 12.07 6.52
CA LEU A 122 3.43 10.70 6.81
C LEU A 122 4.58 9.78 7.24
N ILE A 123 5.73 9.84 6.55
CA ILE A 123 6.88 8.98 6.86
C ILE A 123 7.57 9.38 8.17
N SER A 124 7.48 10.64 8.58
CA SER A 124 8.08 11.12 9.84
C SER A 124 7.22 10.85 11.08
N MET A 125 5.94 10.50 10.92
CA MET A 125 5.03 10.21 12.04
C MET A 125 5.60 9.14 12.98
N GLY A 126 5.67 9.47 14.26
CA GLY A 126 5.92 8.54 15.36
C GLY A 126 4.67 7.77 15.80
N PRO A 127 4.81 6.84 16.76
CA PRO A 127 3.73 5.95 17.22
C PRO A 127 2.50 6.65 17.82
N LYS A 128 2.66 7.90 18.29
CA LYS A 128 1.60 8.68 18.94
C LYS A 128 1.22 9.94 18.15
N ASP A 129 1.86 10.17 17.02
CA ASP A 129 1.67 11.39 16.25
C ASP A 129 0.39 11.30 15.42
N SER A 130 -0.21 12.45 15.18
CA SER A 130 -1.30 12.61 14.23
C SER A 130 -0.89 13.53 13.08
N SER A 131 -1.54 13.40 11.93
CA SER A 131 -1.37 14.32 10.82
C SER A 131 -2.71 14.60 10.17
N ASP A 132 -2.92 15.86 9.77
CA ASP A 132 -4.12 16.33 9.11
C ASP A 132 -3.73 17.11 7.84
N PHE A 133 -4.37 16.78 6.72
CA PHE A 133 -4.12 17.36 5.41
C PHE A 133 -5.42 17.91 4.81
N PHE A 134 -5.35 19.06 4.15
CA PHE A 134 -6.54 19.78 3.67
C PHE A 134 -6.36 20.20 2.21
N HIS A 135 -7.26 19.71 1.35
CA HIS A 135 -7.23 19.98 -0.08
C HIS A 135 -8.53 20.66 -0.51
N ASP A 136 -8.39 21.69 -1.35
CA ASP A 136 -9.46 22.26 -2.16
C ASP A 136 -9.16 21.95 -3.62
N PRO A 137 -9.81 20.93 -4.23
CA PRO A 137 -9.56 20.55 -5.63
C PRO A 137 -9.87 21.67 -6.63
N SER A 138 -10.71 22.63 -6.23
CA SER A 138 -11.17 23.74 -7.04
C SER A 138 -10.41 25.04 -6.73
N LEU A 139 -9.32 24.97 -5.95
CA LEU A 139 -8.49 26.12 -5.64
C LEU A 139 -8.04 26.79 -6.95
N LYS A 140 -8.15 28.12 -7.02
CA LYS A 140 -7.87 28.95 -8.22
C LYS A 140 -8.87 28.79 -9.37
N SER A 141 -10.03 28.18 -9.14
CA SER A 141 -11.18 28.21 -10.05
C SER A 141 -12.33 29.03 -9.46
N SER A 142 -13.38 29.26 -10.24
CA SER A 142 -14.63 29.88 -9.76
C SER A 142 -15.33 29.09 -8.66
N ASN A 143 -15.04 27.79 -8.53
CA ASN A 143 -15.65 26.88 -7.55
C ASN A 143 -14.78 26.72 -6.28
N ALA A 144 -13.80 27.61 -6.06
CA ALA A 144 -12.97 27.57 -4.88
C ALA A 144 -13.82 27.56 -3.59
N GLY A 145 -13.42 26.75 -2.62
CA GLY A 145 -14.08 26.58 -1.34
C GLY A 145 -15.35 25.72 -1.37
N GLN A 146 -15.86 25.35 -2.55
CA GLN A 146 -17.09 24.55 -2.70
C GLN A 146 -16.86 23.06 -2.47
N VAL A 147 -15.65 22.56 -2.73
CA VAL A 147 -15.26 21.16 -2.44
C VAL A 147 -14.07 21.18 -1.52
N ARG A 148 -14.18 20.54 -0.36
CA ARG A 148 -13.11 20.46 0.64
C ARG A 148 -12.88 19.02 1.03
N LYS A 149 -11.62 18.62 1.01
CA LYS A 149 -11.19 17.28 1.43
C LYS A 149 -10.27 17.42 2.64
N SER A 150 -10.57 16.70 3.70
CA SER A 150 -9.73 16.60 4.89
C SER A 150 -9.34 15.14 5.11
N LEU A 151 -8.05 14.86 5.13
CA LEU A 151 -7.49 13.56 5.46
C LEU A 151 -6.86 13.65 6.85
N SER A 152 -7.25 12.74 7.73
CA SER A 152 -6.76 12.68 9.12
C SER A 152 -6.19 11.30 9.40
N ILE A 153 -4.98 11.25 9.95
CA ILE A 153 -4.29 10.03 10.39
C ILE A 153 -4.08 10.17 11.90
N LYS A 154 -4.74 9.32 12.69
CA LYS A 154 -4.70 9.39 14.16
C LYS A 154 -4.41 8.01 14.76
N PRO A 155 -3.54 7.92 15.78
CA PRO A 155 -3.24 6.64 16.43
C PRO A 155 -4.48 6.10 17.14
N HIS A 156 -4.61 4.78 17.21
CA HIS A 156 -5.59 4.13 18.07
C HIS A 156 -5.25 4.42 19.54
N ALA A 157 -6.28 4.50 20.39
CA ALA A 157 -6.08 4.76 21.82
C ALA A 157 -5.24 3.66 22.52
N ASP A 158 -5.29 2.43 22.01
CA ASP A 158 -4.55 1.27 22.50
C ASP A 158 -3.17 1.10 21.83
N GLY A 159 -2.79 1.99 20.90
CA GLY A 159 -1.53 1.91 20.15
C GLY A 159 -1.46 0.77 19.13
N SER A 160 -2.57 0.08 18.84
CA SER A 160 -2.61 -1.06 17.91
C SER A 160 -2.50 -0.67 16.42
N GLY A 161 -2.52 0.62 16.12
CA GLY A 161 -2.52 1.12 14.75
C GLY A 161 -2.99 2.57 14.63
N TYR A 162 -3.57 2.89 13.49
CA TYR A 162 -4.04 4.23 13.14
C TYR A 162 -5.39 4.18 12.44
N PHE A 163 -6.25 5.16 12.72
CA PHE A 163 -7.39 5.48 11.87
C PHE A 163 -6.95 6.44 10.79
N ILE A 164 -7.12 6.04 9.53
CA ILE A 164 -6.99 6.92 8.37
C ILE A 164 -8.40 7.29 7.91
N SER A 165 -8.76 8.58 8.03
CA SER A 165 -10.10 9.08 7.76
C SER A 165 -10.09 10.17 6.68
N LEU A 166 -10.87 9.98 5.62
CA LEU A 166 -11.12 10.98 4.61
C LEU A 166 -12.53 11.54 4.77
N THR A 167 -12.65 12.86 4.91
CA THR A 167 -13.92 13.59 4.83
C THR A 167 -13.91 14.45 3.57
N VAL A 168 -14.98 14.34 2.77
CA VAL A 168 -15.21 15.11 1.54
C VAL A 168 -16.52 15.86 1.69
N VAL A 169 -16.43 17.18 1.80
CA VAL A 169 -17.58 18.08 1.78
C VAL A 169 -17.68 18.67 0.39
N ASN A 170 -18.81 18.45 -0.29
CA ASN A 170 -19.08 18.99 -1.60
C ASN A 170 -20.38 19.79 -1.55
N ASN A 171 -20.27 21.11 -1.51
CA ASN A 171 -21.40 22.03 -1.42
C ASN A 171 -22.18 22.15 -2.74
N ILE A 172 -21.56 21.80 -3.88
CA ILE A 172 -22.21 21.82 -5.20
C ILE A 172 -23.24 20.70 -5.29
N LEU A 173 -22.84 19.49 -4.86
CA LEU A 173 -23.70 18.30 -4.85
C LEU A 173 -24.44 18.11 -3.51
N GLN A 174 -24.21 19.00 -2.54
CA GLN A 174 -24.72 18.92 -1.18
C GLN A 174 -24.42 17.58 -0.49
N THR A 175 -23.22 17.03 -0.70
CA THR A 175 -22.78 15.78 -0.06
C THR A 175 -21.74 16.02 1.03
N ASN A 176 -21.76 15.13 2.03
CA ASN A 176 -20.76 15.07 3.08
C ASN A 176 -20.40 13.60 3.32
N ASP A 177 -19.37 13.15 2.61
CA ASP A 177 -18.90 11.77 2.69
C ASP A 177 -17.78 11.66 3.71
N ARG A 178 -17.85 10.63 4.56
CA ARG A 178 -16.76 10.26 5.47
C ARG A 178 -16.46 8.78 5.38
N VAL A 179 -15.20 8.46 5.10
CA VAL A 179 -14.70 7.09 5.03
C VAL A 179 -13.51 6.95 5.97
N THR A 180 -13.59 5.99 6.90
CA THR A 180 -12.52 5.71 7.87
C THR A 180 -12.09 4.26 7.75
N VAL A 181 -10.77 4.05 7.65
CA VAL A 181 -10.15 2.73 7.59
C VAL A 181 -9.21 2.58 8.80
N PRO A 182 -9.45 1.62 9.72
CA PRO A 182 -8.46 1.26 10.71
C PRO A 182 -7.31 0.52 10.04
N VAL A 183 -6.08 0.88 10.37
CA VAL A 183 -4.85 0.33 9.81
C VAL A 183 -3.98 -0.12 10.98
N THR A 184 -3.57 -1.39 10.99
CA THR A 184 -2.70 -1.93 12.05
C THR A 184 -1.30 -1.33 11.99
N THR A 185 -0.52 -1.45 13.06
CA THR A 185 0.90 -1.06 13.06
C THR A 185 1.70 -1.69 11.91
N ALA A 186 1.45 -2.97 11.61
CA ALA A 186 2.11 -3.67 10.51
C ALA A 186 1.73 -3.10 9.14
N GLU A 187 0.43 -2.90 8.88
CA GLU A 187 -0.04 -2.29 7.62
C GLU A 187 0.47 -0.85 7.47
N PHE A 188 0.53 -0.09 8.57
CA PHE A 188 1.06 1.27 8.56
C PHE A 188 2.57 1.29 8.32
N ALA A 189 3.33 0.33 8.85
CA ALA A 189 4.74 0.18 8.56
C ALA A 189 4.98 -0.07 7.06
N VAL A 190 4.22 -0.98 6.42
CA VAL A 190 4.29 -1.20 4.97
C VAL A 190 3.98 0.08 4.19
N LEU A 191 2.94 0.81 4.60
CA LEU A 191 2.59 2.09 3.99
C LEU A 191 3.74 3.10 4.07
N LYS A 192 4.35 3.28 5.25
CA LYS A 192 5.50 4.18 5.44
C LYS A 192 6.66 3.76 4.54
N THR A 193 7.01 2.47 4.52
CA THR A 193 8.10 1.95 3.70
C THR A 193 7.84 2.16 2.20
N ALA A 194 6.62 1.87 1.73
CA ALA A 194 6.25 2.09 0.33
C ALA A 194 6.31 3.58 -0.06
N CYS A 195 5.83 4.46 0.82
CA CYS A 195 5.92 5.91 0.64
C CYS A 195 7.38 6.40 0.62
N SER A 196 8.23 5.93 1.53
CA SER A 196 9.65 6.27 1.56
C SER A 196 10.37 5.82 0.28
N PHE A 197 10.07 4.62 -0.20
CA PHE A 197 10.62 4.11 -1.45
C PHE A 197 10.13 4.91 -2.67
N ALA A 198 8.84 5.22 -2.72
CA ALA A 198 8.24 5.94 -3.84
C ALA A 198 8.63 7.43 -3.91
N LEU A 199 9.02 8.04 -2.78
CA LEU A 199 9.34 9.47 -2.69
C LEU A 199 10.31 9.99 -3.78
N PRO A 200 11.50 9.42 -3.97
CA PRO A 200 12.40 9.85 -5.06
C PRO A 200 11.79 9.67 -6.46
N HIS A 201 10.96 8.65 -6.68
CA HIS A 201 10.30 8.41 -7.98
C HIS A 201 9.20 9.44 -8.27
N ILE A 202 8.38 9.80 -7.27
CA ILE A 202 7.36 10.85 -7.45
C ILE A 202 7.99 12.24 -7.65
N MET A 203 9.22 12.44 -7.17
CA MET A 203 10.03 13.63 -7.44
C MET A 203 10.75 13.59 -8.81
N GLY A 204 10.79 12.43 -9.47
CA GLY A 204 11.47 12.23 -10.75
C GLY A 204 12.99 12.07 -10.64
N TRP A 205 13.51 11.86 -9.44
CA TRP A 205 14.95 11.69 -9.20
C TRP A 205 15.48 10.35 -9.68
N ASP A 206 14.60 9.37 -9.82
CA ASP A 206 14.92 8.08 -10.44
C ASP A 206 15.44 8.24 -11.87
N ARG A 207 14.98 9.24 -12.62
CA ARG A 207 15.50 9.56 -13.96
C ARG A 207 16.91 10.15 -13.94
N LEU A 208 17.34 10.75 -12.82
CA LEU A 208 18.68 11.31 -12.65
C LEU A 208 19.68 10.24 -12.18
N THR A 209 19.22 9.30 -11.35
CA THR A 209 20.06 8.27 -10.74
C THR A 209 20.06 6.95 -11.51
N SER A 210 19.09 6.75 -12.41
CA SER A 210 19.12 5.62 -13.33
C SER A 210 20.38 5.69 -14.18
N PRO A 211 21.15 4.60 -14.31
CA PRO A 211 22.28 4.55 -15.21
C PRO A 211 21.76 4.62 -16.65
N GLN A 212 21.54 5.83 -17.16
CA GLN A 212 21.42 6.03 -18.59
C GLN A 212 22.76 5.67 -19.20
N ALA A 213 22.72 4.84 -20.25
CA ALA A 213 23.89 4.51 -21.05
C ALA A 213 24.60 5.82 -21.40
N LYS A 214 25.82 5.96 -20.89
CA LYS A 214 26.71 7.07 -21.17
C LYS A 214 27.03 7.02 -22.65
N ASP A 215 26.42 7.89 -23.45
CA ASP A 215 27.16 8.42 -24.59
C ASP A 215 28.28 9.28 -24.00
N ALA A 216 29.50 8.89 -24.35
CA ALA A 216 30.73 9.29 -23.72
C ALA A 216 30.96 10.81 -23.78
N GLU A 217 31.31 11.41 -22.65
CA GLU A 217 32.35 12.44 -22.61
C GLU A 217 33.02 12.45 -21.23
N HIS A 218 34.32 12.74 -21.24
CA HIS A 218 35.33 12.62 -20.19
C HIS A 218 34.90 13.02 -18.76
N PRO A 219 35.57 12.49 -17.70
CA PRO A 219 35.40 13.04 -16.36
C PRO A 219 35.94 14.46 -16.34
N ALA A 220 35.05 15.44 -16.36
CA ALA A 220 35.38 16.78 -15.93
C ALA A 220 35.98 16.64 -14.53
N LYS A 221 37.22 17.11 -14.36
CA LYS A 221 37.90 17.25 -13.06
C LYS A 221 36.86 17.68 -12.03
N LEU A 222 36.79 16.96 -10.90
CA LEU A 222 35.98 17.31 -9.74
C LEU A 222 36.18 18.80 -9.44
N LYS A 223 35.31 19.66 -10.01
CA LYS A 223 35.25 21.06 -9.64
C LYS A 223 34.82 21.07 -8.19
N LEU A 224 35.64 21.70 -7.37
CA LEU A 224 35.35 21.88 -5.96
C LEU A 224 33.92 22.41 -5.83
N GLN A 225 33.10 21.79 -4.98
CA GLN A 225 31.68 22.08 -4.80
C GLN A 225 31.37 23.58 -4.66
N ARG A 226 32.32 24.34 -4.11
CA ARG A 226 32.29 25.80 -3.98
C ARG A 226 32.11 26.55 -5.32
N GLU A 227 32.58 26.04 -6.45
CA GLU A 227 32.40 26.69 -7.75
C GLU A 227 30.98 26.56 -8.31
N LEU A 228 30.18 25.61 -7.80
CA LEU A 228 28.77 25.43 -8.19
C LEU A 228 27.81 26.33 -7.39
N GLU A 229 28.31 26.99 -6.34
CA GLU A 229 27.53 27.85 -5.43
C GLU A 229 27.50 29.32 -5.86
N TRP A 230 28.28 29.71 -6.87
CA TRP A 230 28.35 31.09 -7.37
C TRP A 230 27.94 31.14 -8.84
N ASP A 231 26.89 31.89 -9.15
CA ASP A 231 26.58 32.30 -10.53
C ASP A 231 27.64 33.31 -10.98
N LYS A 232 28.39 33.00 -12.04
CA LYS A 232 29.34 33.93 -12.68
C LYS A 232 28.67 34.68 -13.83
#